data_AF-A0A9P6AW06-F1
#
_entry.id   AF-A0A9P6AW06-F1
#
_cell.length_a   1.000
_cell.length_b   1.000
_cell.length_c   1.000
_cell.angle_alpha   90.00
_cell.angle_beta   90.00
_cell.angle_gamma   90.00
#
_symmetry.space_group_name_H-M   'P 1'
#
loop_
_entity.id
_entity.type
_entity.pdbx_description
1 polymer ?
#
loop_
_entity_poly.entity_id
_entity_poly.type
_entity_poly.pdbx_seq_one_letter_code
_entity_poly.pdbx_strand_id
1 'polypeptide(L)'
;IYCLDACFQQVRLRGAGGSDPELNISRTCFLSPEDIAKAKLHVERCRKGKGSVLSNMDSLEAKDIVEPGLKIPISVLNNCEKSFKAMDENCQKGLAASFADTGLMALICMHDQVLYLANVTSPGEKHYYAVALLMALF
;
A
#
# COMPACT_ATOMS: atom_id res chain seq x y z
N ILE A 1 10.50 -8.77 -15.94
CA ILE A 1 10.14 -8.93 -14.51
C ILE A 1 10.32 -7.58 -13.86
N TYR A 2 9.36 -7.10 -13.07
CA TYR A 2 9.42 -5.82 -12.35
C TYR A 2 9.31 -6.12 -10.85
N CYS A 3 10.00 -5.35 -10.02
CA CYS A 3 10.04 -5.53 -8.57
C CYS A 3 9.37 -4.34 -7.89
N LEU A 4 8.51 -4.61 -6.91
CA LEU A 4 7.99 -3.62 -5.97
C LEU A 4 8.89 -3.63 -4.74
N ASP A 5 9.34 -2.45 -4.32
CA ASP A 5 10.17 -2.29 -3.13
C ASP A 5 9.67 -1.12 -2.27
N ALA A 6 9.75 -1.25 -0.95
CA ALA A 6 9.26 -0.26 -0.01
C ALA A 6 10.33 0.09 1.04
N CYS A 7 10.71 1.37 1.10
CA CYS A 7 11.64 1.89 2.10
C CYS A 7 10.90 2.77 3.11
N PHE A 8 10.59 2.23 4.29
CA PHE A 8 9.93 2.96 5.38
C PHE A 8 10.91 3.73 6.30
N GLN A 9 12.21 3.65 6.01
CA GLN A 9 13.22 4.42 6.74
C GLN A 9 13.33 5.86 6.24
N GLN A 10 12.86 6.13 5.01
CA GLN A 10 12.81 7.47 4.47
C GLN A 10 11.63 8.24 5.06
N VAL A 11 11.92 9.29 5.81
CA VAL A 11 10.90 10.14 6.44
C VAL A 11 11.15 11.61 6.09
N ARG A 12 10.06 12.37 5.96
CA ARG A 12 10.11 13.82 5.73
C ARG A 12 9.35 14.54 6.83
N LEU A 13 10.00 15.46 7.54
CA LEU A 13 9.37 16.22 8.63
C LEU A 13 8.30 17.19 8.11
N ARG A 14 7.18 17.30 8.83
CA ARG A 14 6.20 18.36 8.63
C ARG A 14 6.82 19.70 9.01
N GLY A 15 6.94 20.61 8.04
CA GLY A 15 7.44 21.97 8.27
C GLY A 15 8.90 22.20 7.91
N ALA A 16 9.62 21.22 7.35
CA ALA A 16 11.00 21.37 6.88
C ALA A 16 11.16 22.23 5.60
N GLY A 17 10.18 23.09 5.28
CA GLY A 17 10.01 23.67 3.94
C GLY A 17 9.06 22.81 3.09
N GLY A 18 8.32 23.45 2.19
CA GLY A 18 7.27 22.81 1.40
C GLY A 18 7.77 21.61 0.59
N SER A 19 6.81 20.79 0.11
CA SER A 19 7.09 19.75 -0.88
C SER A 19 8.04 20.31 -1.93
N ASP A 20 9.05 19.53 -2.34
CA ASP A 20 10.01 19.97 -3.33
C ASP A 20 9.25 20.66 -4.47
N PRO A 21 9.67 21.88 -4.87
CA PRO A 21 9.00 22.58 -5.95
C PRO A 21 8.94 21.62 -7.14
N GLU A 22 7.86 21.68 -7.93
CA GLU A 22 7.75 20.87 -9.14
C GLU A 22 8.98 21.14 -10.00
N LEU A 23 9.97 20.25 -9.90
CA LEU A 23 11.15 20.32 -10.71
C LEU A 23 10.62 20.02 -12.11
N ASN A 24 10.63 21.04 -12.98
CA ASN A 24 10.23 20.94 -14.38
C ASN A 24 11.29 20.16 -15.18
N ILE A 25 11.75 19.04 -14.61
CA ILE A 25 12.51 18.00 -15.25
C ILE A 25 11.45 17.19 -15.96
N SER A 26 11.55 17.08 -17.28
CA SER A 26 10.55 16.44 -18.15
C SER A 26 10.27 14.95 -17.84
N ARG A 27 10.91 14.37 -16.81
CA ARG A 27 10.83 12.98 -16.38
C ARG A 27 11.11 12.85 -14.87
N THR A 28 10.20 13.32 -14.02
CA THR A 28 10.20 12.83 -12.63
C THR A 28 9.70 11.38 -12.65
N CYS A 29 10.34 10.49 -11.90
CA CYS A 29 9.81 9.13 -11.69
C CYS A 29 8.75 9.12 -10.57
N PHE A 30 8.49 10.26 -9.92
CA PHE A 30 7.50 10.36 -8.84
C PHE A 30 6.08 10.43 -9.40
N LEU A 31 5.21 9.60 -8.84
CA LEU A 31 3.78 9.68 -9.09
C LEU A 31 3.19 10.93 -8.44
N SER A 32 2.26 11.56 -9.14
CA SER A 32 1.51 12.68 -8.59
C SER A 32 0.59 12.22 -7.45
N PRO A 33 0.24 13.11 -6.50
CA PRO A 33 -0.78 12.82 -5.49
C PRO A 33 -2.12 12.41 -6.10
N GLU A 34 -2.44 12.92 -7.31
CA GLU A 34 -3.65 12.58 -8.03
C GLU A 34 -3.66 11.11 -8.48
N ASP A 35 -2.54 10.61 -8.98
CA ASP A 35 -2.44 9.21 -9.43
C ASP A 35 -2.55 8.23 -8.26
N ILE A 36 -1.96 8.58 -7.12
CA ILE A 36 -2.14 7.84 -5.88
C ILE A 36 -3.61 7.84 -5.43
N ALA A 37 -4.29 8.99 -5.53
CA ALA A 37 -5.71 9.10 -5.19
C ALA A 37 -6.61 8.26 -6.13
N LYS A 38 -6.31 8.25 -7.43
CA LYS A 38 -7.01 7.40 -8.42
C LYS A 38 -6.88 5.92 -8.06
N ALA A 39 -5.67 5.46 -7.75
CA ALA A 39 -5.41 4.08 -7.34
C ALA A 39 -6.12 3.73 -6.03
N LYS A 40 -6.14 4.65 -5.06
CA LYS A 40 -6.86 4.47 -3.80
C LYS A 40 -8.36 4.24 -4.03
N LEU A 41 -8.99 5.11 -4.83
CA LEU A 41 -10.41 4.97 -5.19
C LEU A 41 -10.69 3.66 -5.93
N HIS A 42 -9.79 3.24 -6.81
CA HIS A 42 -9.90 1.96 -7.52
C HIS A 42 -9.89 0.78 -6.53
N VAL A 43 -8.91 0.73 -5.63
CA VAL A 43 -8.80 -0.34 -4.61
C VAL A 43 -10.01 -0.37 -3.69
N GLU A 44 -10.48 0.78 -3.21
CA GLU A 44 -11.66 0.87 -2.36
C GLU A 44 -12.93 0.39 -3.07
N ARG A 45 -13.10 0.71 -4.35
CA ARG A 45 -14.21 0.23 -5.17
C ARG A 45 -14.18 -1.30 -5.32
N CYS A 46 -13.00 -1.86 -5.62
CA CYS A 46 -12.82 -3.31 -5.77
C CYS A 46 -13.10 -4.06 -4.45
N ARG A 47 -12.75 -3.47 -3.30
CA ARG A 47 -13.07 -4.04 -1.98
C ARG A 47 -14.57 -4.02 -1.67
N LYS A 48 -15.27 -2.92 -1.98
CA LYS A 48 -16.73 -2.81 -1.74
C LYS A 48 -17.54 -3.77 -2.60
N GLY A 49 -17.08 -4.07 -3.82
CA GLY A 49 -17.70 -5.08 -4.69
C GLY A 49 -17.62 -6.51 -4.16
N LYS A 50 -16.75 -6.78 -3.17
CA LYS A 50 -16.59 -8.08 -2.49
C LYS A 50 -17.32 -8.13 -1.14
N GLY A 51 -18.45 -7.45 -0.99
CA GLY A 51 -19.18 -7.35 0.27
C GLY A 51 -19.41 -8.70 0.98
N SER A 52 -18.70 -8.87 2.11
CA SER A 52 -19.01 -9.65 3.33
C SER A 52 -19.98 -10.84 3.20
N VAL A 53 -19.43 -12.05 3.06
CA VAL A 53 -20.08 -13.31 3.54
C VAL A 53 -19.49 -13.73 4.91
N LEU A 54 -18.81 -12.82 5.62
CA LEU A 54 -18.16 -13.12 6.90
C LEU A 54 -18.57 -12.12 7.97
N SER A 55 -19.82 -12.19 8.38
CA SER A 55 -20.19 -11.78 9.73
C SER A 55 -21.07 -12.89 10.31
N ASN A 56 -20.52 -13.57 11.33
CA ASN A 56 -21.12 -14.65 12.13
C ASN A 56 -20.87 -16.08 11.62
N MET A 57 -19.71 -16.64 11.96
CA MET A 57 -19.71 -18.03 12.43
C MET A 57 -18.58 -18.20 13.43
N ASP A 58 -18.89 -17.80 14.65
CA ASP A 58 -18.19 -18.30 15.83
C ASP A 58 -18.63 -19.76 16.00
N SER A 59 -17.63 -20.64 16.12
CA SER A 59 -17.76 -22.08 16.43
C SER A 59 -18.27 -23.04 15.33
N LEU A 60 -17.58 -24.19 15.31
CA LEU A 60 -17.94 -25.52 14.78
C LEU A 60 -17.28 -25.95 13.46
N GLU A 61 -16.63 -27.12 13.59
CA GLU A 61 -15.98 -27.93 12.58
C GLU A 61 -16.77 -28.01 11.27
N ALA A 62 -16.41 -27.16 10.31
CA ALA A 62 -16.95 -27.21 8.96
C ALA A 62 -15.82 -26.88 7.98
N LYS A 63 -15.74 -27.68 6.92
CA LYS A 63 -14.75 -27.58 5.83
C LYS A 63 -14.42 -26.13 5.52
N ASP A 64 -13.15 -25.80 5.70
CA ASP A 64 -12.60 -24.47 5.55
C ASP A 64 -12.99 -23.89 4.18
N ILE A 65 -13.92 -22.94 4.19
CA ILE A 65 -14.52 -22.40 2.98
C ILE A 65 -13.41 -21.64 2.24
N VAL A 66 -13.31 -21.86 0.93
CA VAL A 66 -12.37 -21.13 0.07
C VAL A 66 -13.00 -19.80 -0.32
N GLU A 67 -12.28 -18.68 -0.16
CA GLU A 67 -12.81 -17.37 -0.57
C GLU A 67 -13.09 -17.38 -2.08
N PRO A 68 -14.30 -16.97 -2.54
CA PRO A 68 -14.62 -16.93 -3.96
C PRO A 68 -13.63 -16.04 -4.73
N GLY A 69 -12.87 -16.66 -5.63
CA GLY A 69 -11.83 -16.02 -6.44
C GLY A 69 -10.39 -16.25 -5.95
N LEU A 70 -10.20 -16.82 -4.76
CA LEU A 70 -8.91 -17.33 -4.30
C LEU A 70 -8.97 -18.87 -4.28
N LYS A 71 -7.81 -19.52 -4.39
CA LYS A 71 -7.69 -20.99 -4.20
C LYS A 71 -7.24 -21.34 -2.77
N ILE A 72 -7.41 -20.40 -1.84
CA ILE A 72 -6.84 -20.44 -0.50
C ILE A 72 -7.99 -20.51 0.52
N PRO A 73 -7.93 -21.44 1.49
CA PRO A 73 -8.93 -21.51 2.56
C PRO A 73 -8.95 -20.24 3.41
N ILE A 74 -10.12 -19.88 3.91
CA ILE A 74 -10.30 -18.69 4.76
C ILE A 74 -9.47 -18.79 6.04
N SER A 75 -9.29 -19.96 6.66
CA SER A 75 -8.45 -20.06 7.86
C SER A 75 -7.00 -19.65 7.60
N VAL A 76 -6.46 -19.96 6.41
CA VAL A 76 -5.11 -19.57 6.01
C VAL A 76 -5.04 -18.06 5.83
N LEU A 77 -6.08 -17.45 5.25
CA LEU A 77 -6.19 -16.00 5.10
C LEU A 77 -6.21 -15.30 6.46
N ASN A 78 -7.07 -15.76 7.38
CA ASN A 78 -7.20 -15.23 8.73
C ASN A 78 -5.93 -15.44 9.55
N ASN A 79 -5.28 -16.59 9.40
CA ASN A 79 -4.02 -16.88 10.09
C ASN A 79 -2.87 -16.03 9.53
N CYS A 80 -2.87 -15.79 8.21
CA CYS A 80 -1.95 -14.86 7.57
C CYS A 80 -2.15 -13.45 8.13
N GLU A 81 -3.39 -12.95 8.17
CA GLU A 81 -3.73 -11.63 8.74
C GLU A 81 -3.29 -11.51 10.21
N LYS A 82 -3.51 -12.55 11.03
CA LYS A 82 -3.08 -12.57 12.44
C LYS A 82 -1.56 -12.67 12.62
N SER A 83 -0.89 -13.43 11.75
CA SER A 83 0.56 -13.62 11.78
C SER A 83 1.30 -12.47 11.13
N PHE A 84 0.58 -11.62 10.40
CA PHE A 84 1.12 -10.45 9.74
C PHE A 84 1.51 -9.40 10.79
N LYS A 85 2.78 -9.43 11.19
CA LYS A 85 3.35 -8.45 12.10
C LYS A 85 3.65 -7.16 11.35
N ALA A 86 2.59 -6.42 11.03
CA ALA A 86 2.73 -5.06 10.55
C ALA A 86 3.50 -4.23 11.59
N MET A 87 4.28 -3.25 11.13
CA MET A 87 4.94 -2.30 12.02
C MET A 87 3.89 -1.60 12.90
N ASP A 88 4.15 -1.52 14.21
CA ASP A 88 3.17 -1.05 15.19
C ASP A 88 2.58 0.32 14.79
N GLU A 89 1.28 0.32 14.47
CA GLU A 89 0.55 1.53 14.10
C GLU A 89 0.65 2.60 15.20
N ASN A 90 0.82 2.22 16.47
CA ASN A 90 0.90 3.18 17.57
C ASN A 90 2.24 3.94 17.56
N CYS A 91 3.36 3.27 17.29
CA CYS A 91 4.64 3.95 17.03
C CYS A 91 4.54 4.88 15.81
N GLN A 92 3.88 4.44 14.74
CA GLN A 92 3.71 5.26 13.55
C GLN A 92 2.73 6.43 13.76
N LYS A 93 1.70 6.32 14.60
CA LYS A 93 0.79 7.42 14.93
C LYS A 93 1.51 8.56 15.67
N GLY A 94 2.43 8.23 16.58
CA GLY A 94 3.26 9.22 17.28
C GLY A 94 4.27 9.92 16.35
N LEU A 95 4.89 9.16 15.43
CA LEU A 95 5.87 9.70 14.47
C LEU A 95 5.20 10.41 13.28
N ALA A 96 4.10 9.89 12.74
CA ALA A 96 3.36 10.47 11.62
C ALA A 96 2.71 11.82 11.94
N ALA A 97 2.53 12.15 13.23
CA ALA A 97 2.18 13.51 13.63
C ALA A 97 3.27 14.52 13.22
N SER A 98 4.53 14.09 13.21
CA SER A 98 5.71 14.90 12.92
C SER A 98 6.21 14.76 11.49
N PHE A 99 5.78 13.72 10.75
CA PHE A 99 6.24 13.45 9.38
C PHE A 99 5.12 13.64 8.34
N ALA A 100 5.46 14.27 7.22
CA ALA A 100 4.60 14.41 6.04
C ALA A 100 4.63 13.14 5.18
N ASP A 101 5.82 12.53 5.05
CA ASP A 101 6.00 11.23 4.41
C ASP A 101 6.62 10.26 5.42
N THR A 102 6.10 9.05 5.44
CA THR A 102 6.49 7.95 6.32
C THR A 102 7.26 6.85 5.59
N GLY A 103 7.52 7.01 4.29
CA GLY A 103 8.28 6.07 3.48
C GLY A 103 8.28 6.41 1.99
N LEU A 104 8.98 5.57 1.22
CA LEU A 104 8.90 5.48 -0.23
C LEU A 104 8.45 4.09 -0.66
N MET A 105 7.71 4.03 -1.76
CA MET A 105 7.46 2.81 -2.52
C MET A 105 7.97 3.01 -3.94
N ALA A 106 8.72 2.04 -4.47
CA ALA A 106 9.32 2.07 -5.79
C ALA A 106 8.88 0.88 -6.65
N LEU A 107 8.77 1.12 -7.95
CA LEU A 107 8.74 0.07 -8.97
C LEU A 107 10.07 0.12 -9.72
N ILE A 108 10.78 -0.99 -9.70
CA ILE A 108 12.15 -1.10 -10.20
C ILE A 108 12.19 -2.19 -11.28
N CYS A 109 12.99 -1.97 -12.33
CA CYS A 109 13.27 -3.03 -13.31
C CYS A 109 14.38 -3.98 -12.82
N MET A 110 14.66 -5.05 -13.56
CA MET A 110 15.73 -6.02 -13.25
C MET A 110 17.15 -5.44 -13.26
N HIS A 111 17.35 -4.22 -13.77
CA HIS A 111 18.65 -3.55 -13.81
C HIS A 111 18.81 -2.53 -12.67
N ASP A 112 18.02 -2.68 -11.61
CA ASP A 112 17.97 -1.78 -10.46
C ASP A 112 17.69 -0.31 -10.84
N GLN A 113 17.02 -0.09 -11.98
CA GLN A 113 16.57 1.24 -12.40
C GLN A 113 15.15 1.48 -11.92
N VAL A 114 14.97 2.60 -11.22
CA VAL A 114 13.67 3.11 -10.78
C VAL A 114 12.84 3.49 -12.00
N LEU A 115 11.67 2.87 -12.13
CA LEU A 115 10.67 3.24 -13.12
C LEU A 115 9.73 4.30 -12.53
N TYR A 116 9.18 4.02 -11.34
CA TYR A 116 8.27 4.92 -10.65
C TYR A 116 8.50 4.91 -9.14
N LEU A 117 8.21 6.03 -8.49
CA LEU A 117 8.28 6.26 -7.04
C LEU A 117 6.97 6.85 -6.52
N ALA A 118 6.60 6.49 -5.30
CA ALA A 118 5.48 7.09 -4.60
C ALA A 118 5.88 7.42 -3.16
N ASN A 119 5.58 8.65 -2.74
CA ASN A 119 5.69 9.05 -1.34
C ASN A 119 4.58 8.38 -0.53
N VAL A 120 4.97 7.61 0.48
CA VAL A 120 4.04 7.00 1.43
C VAL A 120 3.70 8.05 2.48
N THR A 121 2.43 8.43 2.54
CA THR A 121 1.92 9.52 3.41
C THR A 121 0.91 9.03 4.43
N SER A 122 0.38 7.83 4.25
CA SER A 122 -0.56 7.20 5.17
C SER A 122 0.15 6.23 6.12
N PRO A 123 -0.29 6.16 7.39
CA PRO A 123 0.15 5.10 8.29
C PRO A 123 -0.39 3.73 7.85
N GLY A 124 0.36 2.69 8.21
CA GLY A 124 0.05 1.30 7.90
C GLY A 124 0.32 0.90 6.46
N GLU A 125 0.22 -0.41 6.20
CA GLU A 125 0.44 -0.96 4.87
C GLU A 125 -0.78 -0.73 3.97
N LYS A 126 -0.58 0.08 2.93
CA LYS A 126 -1.62 0.39 1.97
C LYS A 126 -1.26 -0.14 0.58
N HIS A 127 -1.97 -1.16 0.13
CA HIS A 127 -1.74 -1.77 -1.18
C HIS A 127 -2.00 -0.81 -2.36
N TYR A 128 -2.72 0.29 -2.16
CA TYR A 128 -2.99 1.24 -3.24
C TYR A 128 -1.72 1.93 -3.78
N TYR A 129 -0.63 2.00 -3.00
CA TYR A 129 0.66 2.51 -3.52
C TYR A 129 1.25 1.56 -4.57
N ALA A 130 1.24 0.26 -4.32
CA ALA A 130 1.66 -0.74 -5.30
C ALA A 130 0.77 -0.71 -6.56
N VAL A 131 -0.55 -0.57 -6.37
CA VAL A 131 -1.50 -0.45 -7.50
C VAL A 131 -1.24 0.82 -8.30
N ALA A 132 -0.94 1.96 -7.66
CA ALA A 132 -0.62 3.20 -8.35
C ALA A 132 0.61 3.04 -9.25
N LEU A 133 1.65 2.38 -8.76
CA LEU A 133 2.87 2.12 -9.53
C LEU A 133 2.61 1.22 -10.75
N LEU A 134 1.74 0.21 -10.60
CA LEU A 134 1.36 -0.65 -11.71
C LEU A 134 0.47 0.08 -12.72
N MET A 135 -0.43 0.95 -12.27
CA MET A 135 -1.27 1.79 -13.14
C MET A 135 -0.45 2.82 -13.94
N ALA A 136 0.69 3.27 -13.40
CA ALA A 136 1.58 4.15 -14.15
C ALA A 136 2.39 3.41 -15.23
N LEU A 137 2.54 2.08 -15.10
CA LEU A 137 3.28 1.25 -16.04
C LEU A 137 2.46 0.84 -17.28
N PHE A 138 1.14 0.69 -17.15
CA PHE A 138 0.23 0.15 -18.19
C PHE A 138 -0.89 1.12 -18.52
#